data_AF-A0AA91ED41-F1
#
_entry.id   AF-A0AA91ED41-F1
#
_cell.length_a   1.000
_cell.length_b   1.000
_cell.length_c   1.000
_cell.angle_alpha   90.00
_cell.angle_beta   90.00
_cell.angle_gamma   90.00
#
_symmetry.space_group_name_H-M   'P 1'
#
loop_
_entity.id
_entity.type
_entity.pdbx_description
1 polymer ?
#
loop_
_entity_poly.entity_id
_entity_poly.type
_entity_poly.pdbx_seq_one_letter_code
_entity_poly.pdbx_strand_id
1 'polypeptide(L)'
;MRILGFIVIGIGLVWAVAALLMDVSVVVNGGYRVNNIGLLATKQNNIIIGGFITLCGLLVAIFGERLKLSYSRIKCPKCAELVSAEAIKCKHCGSDLVPIKPNEPDTQGEVKNSRLDGVNMKYPIILVLVVFAAIITSIVLYRN
;
A
#
# COMPACT_ATOMS: atom_id res chain seq x y z
N MET A 1 8.41 -3.44 2.19
CA MET A 1 6.94 -3.61 2.18
C MET A 1 6.26 -2.67 3.17
N ARG A 2 6.79 -2.50 4.39
CA ARG A 2 6.23 -1.59 5.39
C ARG A 2 6.04 -0.15 4.90
N ILE A 3 7.01 0.39 4.17
CA ILE A 3 6.96 1.75 3.58
C ILE A 3 5.80 1.91 2.60
N LEU A 4 5.63 0.93 1.70
CA LEU A 4 4.49 0.90 0.78
C LEU A 4 3.16 0.83 1.55
N GLY A 5 3.12 0.03 2.62
CA GLY A 5 1.98 -0.02 3.55
C GLY A 5 1.64 1.37 4.11
N PHE A 6 2.61 2.09 4.66
CA PHE A 6 2.39 3.45 5.20
C PHE A 6 1.94 4.46 4.13
N ILE A 7 2.47 4.37 2.90
CA ILE A 7 2.03 5.23 1.79
C ILE A 7 0.56 4.95 1.47
N VAL A 8 0.15 3.67 1.37
CA VAL A 8 -1.24 3.28 1.09
C VAL A 8 -2.17 3.70 2.22
N ILE A 9 -1.75 3.57 3.48
CA ILE A 9 -2.50 4.10 4.64
C ILE A 9 -2.71 5.60 4.49
N GLY A 10 -1.65 6.36 4.16
CA GLY A 10 -1.75 7.80 3.95
C GLY A 10 -2.78 8.16 2.89
N ILE A 11 -2.71 7.52 1.71
CA ILE A 11 -3.65 7.74 0.60
C ILE A 11 -5.10 7.44 1.03
N GLY A 12 -5.32 6.29 1.67
CA GLY A 12 -6.66 5.91 2.14
C GLY A 12 -7.22 6.87 3.19
N LEU A 13 -6.37 7.36 4.09
CA LEU A 13 -6.77 8.30 5.15
C LEU A 13 -7.16 9.65 4.53
N VAL A 14 -6.38 10.14 3.56
CA VAL A 14 -6.70 11.36 2.81
C VAL A 14 -8.04 11.22 2.09
N TRP A 15 -8.27 10.10 1.42
CA TRP A 15 -9.52 9.83 0.72
C TRP A 15 -10.73 9.80 1.69
N ALA A 16 -10.58 9.12 2.83
CA ALA A 16 -11.63 9.04 3.84
C ALA A 16 -11.96 10.41 4.45
N VAL A 17 -10.95 11.23 4.74
CA VAL A 17 -11.13 12.59 5.26
C VAL A 17 -11.81 13.49 4.21
N ALA A 18 -11.38 13.42 2.95
CA ALA A 18 -12.03 14.16 1.87
C ALA A 18 -13.52 13.77 1.72
N ALA A 19 -13.84 12.47 1.84
CA ALA A 19 -15.22 12.00 1.82
C ALA A 19 -16.03 12.50 3.04
N LEU A 20 -15.43 12.55 4.23
CA LEU A 20 -16.08 13.10 5.44
C LEU A 20 -16.42 14.59 5.29
N LEU A 21 -15.59 15.34 4.57
CA LEU A 21 -15.76 16.77 4.32
C LEU A 21 -16.77 17.09 3.20
N MET A 22 -17.18 16.11 2.40
CA MET A 22 -18.17 16.30 1.34
C MET A 22 -19.53 16.75 1.91
N ASP A 23 -20.04 17.87 1.38
CA ASP A 23 -21.40 18.35 1.66
C ASP A 23 -22.41 17.47 0.92
N VAL A 24 -23.48 17.13 1.62
CA VAL A 24 -24.54 16.23 1.16
C VAL A 24 -25.85 16.99 0.92
N SER A 25 -25.87 18.28 1.25
CA SER A 25 -27.06 19.10 1.20
C SER A 25 -27.20 19.83 -0.13
N VAL A 26 -28.45 19.97 -0.60
CA VAL A 26 -28.81 20.76 -1.79
C VAL A 26 -29.90 21.74 -1.39
N VAL A 27 -29.87 22.95 -1.95
CA VAL A 27 -30.88 23.99 -1.71
C VAL A 27 -32.13 23.66 -2.52
N VAL A 28 -33.29 23.68 -1.88
CA VAL A 28 -34.61 23.47 -2.53
C VAL A 28 -35.39 24.78 -2.54
N ASN A 29 -36.33 24.92 -3.48
CA ASN A 29 -37.22 26.09 -3.58
C ASN A 29 -37.84 26.41 -2.21
N GLY A 30 -37.53 27.59 -1.67
CA GLY A 30 -37.84 28.00 -0.30
C GLY A 30 -36.62 28.28 0.59
N GLY A 31 -35.40 28.07 0.09
CA GLY A 31 -34.16 28.41 0.80
C GLY A 31 -33.71 27.38 1.85
N TYR A 32 -34.50 26.33 2.07
CA TYR A 32 -34.16 25.22 2.95
C TYR A 32 -33.11 24.31 2.30
N ARG A 33 -32.14 23.86 3.09
CA ARG A 33 -31.19 22.82 2.70
C ARG A 33 -31.73 21.47 3.15
N VAL A 34 -31.84 20.53 2.22
CA VAL A 34 -32.19 19.14 2.53
C VAL A 34 -31.03 18.23 2.13
N ASN A 35 -30.83 17.16 2.90
CA ASN A 35 -29.81 16.18 2.56
C ASN A 35 -30.28 15.32 1.39
N ASN A 36 -29.50 15.29 0.32
CA ASN A 36 -29.78 14.46 -0.84
C ASN A 36 -29.34 13.02 -0.54
N ILE A 37 -30.29 12.08 -0.61
CA ILE A 37 -30.05 10.65 -0.34
C ILE A 37 -28.97 10.08 -1.27
N GLY A 38 -28.94 10.53 -2.52
CA GLY A 38 -27.91 10.13 -3.49
C GLY A 38 -26.53 10.63 -3.11
N LEU A 39 -26.39 11.91 -2.72
CA LEU A 39 -25.11 12.43 -2.23
C LEU A 39 -24.69 11.76 -0.92
N LEU A 40 -25.64 11.37 -0.06
CA LEU A 40 -25.35 10.66 1.18
C LEU A 40 -24.79 9.26 0.88
N ALA A 41 -25.39 8.56 -0.09
CA ALA A 41 -24.91 7.28 -0.57
C ALA A 41 -23.52 7.39 -1.21
N THR A 42 -23.25 8.44 -2.00
CA THR A 42 -21.91 8.71 -2.57
C THR A 42 -20.88 8.96 -1.48
N LYS A 43 -21.20 9.76 -0.48
CA LYS A 43 -20.33 10.02 0.69
C LYS A 43 -20.00 8.72 1.42
N GLN A 44 -21.00 7.90 1.70
CA GLN A 44 -20.81 6.60 2.36
C GLN A 44 -19.94 5.66 1.53
N ASN A 45 -20.17 5.54 0.22
CA ASN A 45 -19.35 4.70 -0.65
C ASN A 45 -17.87 5.14 -0.66
N ASN A 46 -17.63 6.44 -0.74
CA ASN A 46 -16.26 6.98 -0.70
C ASN A 46 -15.57 6.74 0.65
N ILE A 47 -16.30 6.80 1.76
CA ILE A 47 -15.77 6.45 3.09
C ILE A 47 -15.43 4.95 3.16
N ILE A 48 -16.29 4.07 2.64
CA ILE A 48 -16.05 2.62 2.62
C ILE A 48 -14.79 2.30 1.81
N ILE A 49 -14.65 2.88 0.62
CA ILE A 49 -13.47 2.70 -0.24
C ILE A 49 -12.20 3.21 0.47
N GLY A 50 -12.24 4.42 1.04
CA GLY A 50 -11.12 4.97 1.80
C GLY A 50 -10.73 4.08 2.99
N GLY A 51 -11.71 3.58 3.73
CA GLY A 51 -11.51 2.65 4.86
C GLY A 51 -10.94 1.29 4.43
N PHE A 52 -11.35 0.76 3.29
CA PHE A 52 -10.79 -0.49 2.77
C PHE A 52 -9.33 -0.31 2.35
N ILE A 53 -9.00 0.81 1.69
CA ILE A 53 -7.62 1.14 1.31
C ILE A 53 -6.72 1.29 2.54
N THR A 54 -7.18 2.00 3.58
CA THR A 54 -6.40 2.11 4.83
C THR A 54 -6.22 0.77 5.51
N LEU A 55 -7.25 -0.08 5.56
CA LEU A 55 -7.17 -1.42 6.13
C LEU A 55 -6.16 -2.29 5.38
N CYS A 56 -6.21 -2.32 4.05
CA CYS A 56 -5.23 -3.05 3.23
C CYS A 56 -3.81 -2.52 3.44
N GLY A 57 -3.64 -1.20 3.51
CA GLY A 57 -2.35 -0.58 3.81
C GLY A 57 -1.80 -1.00 5.17
N LEU A 58 -2.67 -1.08 6.19
CA LEU A 58 -2.33 -1.56 7.54
C LEU A 58 -1.89 -3.03 7.53
N LEU A 59 -2.64 -3.90 6.83
CA LEU A 59 -2.27 -5.31 6.70
C LEU A 59 -0.91 -5.48 6.02
N VAL A 60 -0.62 -4.73 4.96
CA VAL A 60 0.69 -4.76 4.27
C VAL A 60 1.80 -4.20 5.18
N ALA A 61 1.51 -3.18 5.99
CA ALA A 61 2.47 -2.63 6.94
C ALA A 61 2.86 -3.62 8.05
N ILE A 62 1.89 -4.41 8.53
CA ILE A 62 2.10 -5.38 9.63
C ILE A 62 2.65 -6.71 9.10
N PHE A 63 2.04 -7.28 8.06
CA PHE A 63 2.32 -8.66 7.60
C PHE A 63 3.23 -8.72 6.36
N GLY A 64 3.50 -7.61 5.68
CA GLY A 64 4.15 -7.62 4.37
C GLY A 64 5.58 -8.17 4.35
N GLU A 65 6.27 -8.22 5.49
CA GLU A 65 7.59 -8.84 5.58
C GLU A 65 7.53 -10.35 5.80
N ARG A 66 6.49 -10.84 6.49
CA ARG A 66 6.28 -12.28 6.71
C ARG A 66 5.93 -13.00 5.41
N LEU A 67 5.32 -12.31 4.45
CA LEU A 67 4.95 -12.86 3.14
C LEU A 67 6.14 -13.07 2.18
N LYS A 68 7.28 -12.38 2.37
CA LYS A 68 8.43 -12.46 1.46
C LYS A 68 9.17 -13.81 1.52
N LEU A 69 9.09 -14.52 2.64
CA LEU A 69 9.74 -15.81 2.84
C LEU A 69 9.22 -16.90 1.87
N SER A 70 7.97 -16.78 1.41
CA SER A 70 7.30 -17.84 0.64
C SER A 70 7.65 -17.87 -0.86
N TYR A 71 8.45 -16.93 -1.39
CA TYR A 71 8.75 -16.85 -2.82
C TYR A 71 10.23 -16.58 -3.11
N SER A 72 11.15 -17.08 -2.27
CA SER A 72 12.56 -17.08 -2.65
C SER A 72 12.80 -18.08 -3.78
N ARG A 73 13.47 -17.66 -4.85
CA ARG A 73 13.86 -18.53 -5.97
C ARG A 73 15.37 -18.57 -6.10
N ILE A 74 15.92 -19.76 -6.27
CA ILE A 74 17.35 -20.01 -6.45
C ILE A 74 17.63 -20.55 -7.85
N LYS A 75 18.84 -20.32 -8.38
CA LYS A 75 19.27 -20.93 -9.64
C LYS A 75 19.76 -22.34 -9.39
N CYS A 76 19.33 -23.29 -10.21
CA CYS A 76 19.87 -24.63 -10.21
C CYS A 76 21.33 -24.63 -10.70
N PRO A 77 22.30 -25.22 -9.97
CA PRO A 77 23.71 -25.24 -10.37
C PRO A 77 23.98 -26.08 -11.64
N LYS A 78 23.07 -26.99 -12.01
CA LYS A 78 23.25 -27.91 -13.14
C LYS A 78 22.66 -27.39 -14.46
N CYS A 79 21.48 -26.77 -14.42
CA CYS A 79 20.78 -26.29 -15.61
C CYS A 79 20.54 -24.78 -15.64
N ALA A 80 20.98 -24.04 -14.61
CA ALA A 80 20.83 -22.59 -14.46
C ALA A 80 19.38 -22.06 -14.38
N GLU A 81 18.39 -22.95 -14.40
CA GLU A 81 16.97 -22.58 -14.34
C GLU A 81 16.55 -22.11 -12.93
N LEU A 82 15.54 -21.23 -12.87
CA LEU A 82 15.03 -20.68 -11.60
C LEU A 82 14.03 -21.63 -10.95
N VAL A 83 14.33 -22.09 -9.73
CA VAL A 83 13.52 -23.05 -8.96
C VAL A 83 13.21 -22.47 -7.57
N SER A 84 12.18 -22.98 -6.89
CA SER A 84 11.88 -22.58 -5.50
C SER A 84 13.09 -22.84 -4.59
N ALA A 85 13.37 -21.92 -3.66
CA ALA A 85 14.41 -22.10 -2.64
C ALA A 85 14.15 -23.28 -1.69
N GLU A 86 12.89 -23.71 -1.61
CA GLU A 86 12.46 -24.88 -0.82
C GLU A 86 12.51 -26.19 -1.63
N ALA A 87 12.85 -26.13 -2.93
CA ALA A 87 12.88 -27.31 -3.77
C ALA A 87 14.07 -28.21 -3.40
N ILE A 88 13.79 -29.48 -3.11
CA ILE A 88 14.81 -30.53 -2.89
C ILE A 88 15.29 -31.12 -4.23
N LYS A 89 14.47 -31.03 -5.29
CA LYS A 89 14.82 -31.46 -6.65
C LYS A 89 14.42 -30.43 -7.68
N CYS A 90 15.28 -30.26 -8.69
CA CYS A 90 14.99 -29.39 -9.82
C CYS A 90 13.93 -30.03 -10.75
N LYS A 91 12.85 -29.31 -11.06
CA LYS A 91 11.80 -29.76 -11.99
C LYS A 91 12.28 -29.90 -13.44
N HIS A 92 13.35 -29.21 -13.81
CA HIS A 92 13.82 -29.13 -15.20
C HIS A 92 14.85 -30.20 -15.53
N CYS A 93 15.83 -30.42 -14.65
CA CYS A 93 16.93 -31.36 -14.89
C CYS A 93 16.99 -32.53 -13.91
N GLY A 94 16.11 -32.56 -12.90
CA GLY A 94 16.03 -33.64 -11.91
C GLY A 94 17.17 -33.70 -10.89
N SER A 95 18.13 -32.77 -10.91
CA SER A 95 19.23 -32.75 -9.95
C SER A 95 18.75 -32.39 -8.55
N ASP A 96 19.39 -32.98 -7.54
CA ASP A 96 19.15 -32.64 -6.15
C ASP A 96 19.65 -31.22 -5.84
N LEU A 97 18.87 -30.50 -5.02
CA LEU A 97 19.13 -29.15 -4.56
C LEU A 97 19.14 -29.19 -3.03
N VAL A 98 20.03 -28.39 -2.42
CA VAL A 98 20.03 -28.22 -0.96
C VAL A 98 19.02 -27.12 -0.61
N PRO A 99 17.91 -27.45 0.08
CA PRO A 99 16.93 -26.44 0.47
C PRO A 99 17.54 -25.52 1.53
N ILE A 100 17.44 -24.21 1.31
CA ILE A 100 17.91 -23.22 2.28
C ILE A 100 16.86 -23.12 3.39
N LYS A 101 17.24 -23.44 4.63
CA LYS A 101 16.33 -23.30 5.78
C LYS A 101 16.17 -21.81 6.10
N PRO A 102 14.94 -21.33 6.39
CA PRO A 102 14.65 -19.90 6.53
C PRO A 102 15.26 -19.20 7.77
N ASN A 103 16.14 -19.86 8.54
CA ASN A 103 16.66 -19.37 9.81
C ASN A 103 18.15 -19.00 9.82
N GLU A 104 18.84 -19.06 8.67
CA GLU A 104 20.20 -18.54 8.53
C GLU A 104 20.18 -17.25 7.71
N PRO A 105 20.81 -16.16 8.18
CA PRO A 105 20.93 -14.94 7.40
C PRO A 105 21.97 -15.17 6.30
N ASP A 106 21.57 -15.83 5.23
CA ASP A 106 22.46 -16.03 4.09
C ASP A 106 22.63 -14.74 3.31
N THR A 107 23.86 -14.26 3.42
CA THR A 107 24.45 -13.21 2.63
C THR A 107 24.56 -13.73 1.19
N GLN A 108 24.28 -12.85 0.22
CA GLN A 108 24.52 -12.99 -1.23
C GLN A 108 23.34 -13.45 -2.08
N GLY A 109 22.66 -12.42 -2.60
CA GLY A 109 21.73 -12.47 -3.72
C GLY A 109 21.22 -11.07 -4.05
N GLU A 110 22.11 -10.07 -3.97
CA GLU A 110 21.83 -8.66 -4.22
C GLU A 110 21.51 -8.47 -5.71
N VAL A 111 20.26 -8.72 -6.13
CA VAL A 111 19.70 -7.99 -7.26
C VAL A 111 19.53 -6.57 -6.76
N LYS A 112 20.55 -5.75 -7.03
CA LYS A 112 20.58 -4.31 -6.79
C LYS A 112 19.34 -3.65 -7.41
N ASN A 113 18.25 -3.58 -6.66
CA ASN A 113 17.24 -2.51 -6.78
C ASN A 113 17.85 -1.20 -6.25
N SER A 114 19.01 -0.86 -6.77
CA SER A 114 19.88 0.28 -6.41
C SER A 114 19.29 1.65 -6.78
N ARG A 115 17.97 1.74 -6.93
CA ARG A 115 17.25 2.99 -7.18
C ARG A 115 16.11 3.26 -6.22
N LEU A 116 15.85 2.41 -5.23
CA LEU A 116 14.83 2.69 -4.20
C LEU A 116 15.39 2.99 -2.80
N ASP A 117 16.71 2.96 -2.63
CA ASP A 117 17.34 3.08 -1.30
C ASP A 117 17.88 4.51 -1.03
N GLY A 118 17.79 5.40 -2.02
CA GLY A 118 18.28 6.78 -1.93
C GLY A 118 17.21 7.83 -1.61
N VAL A 119 15.93 7.44 -1.48
CA VAL A 119 14.88 8.41 -1.11
C VAL A 119 14.83 8.45 0.41
N ASN A 120 15.48 9.46 0.99
CA ASN A 120 15.53 9.65 2.44
C ASN A 120 14.10 9.72 3.00
N MET A 121 13.74 8.69 3.76
CA MET A 121 12.37 8.28 4.16
C MET A 121 11.52 9.39 4.81
N LYS A 122 12.18 10.39 5.38
CA LYS A 122 11.52 11.58 5.91
C LYS A 122 10.81 12.37 4.82
N TYR A 123 11.38 12.48 3.63
CA TYR A 123 10.82 13.29 2.55
C TYR A 123 9.48 12.78 1.98
N PRO A 124 9.26 11.47 1.70
CA PRO A 124 7.94 11.02 1.26
C PRO A 124 6.87 11.18 2.36
N ILE A 125 7.22 11.00 3.63
CA ILE A 125 6.28 11.19 4.76
C ILE A 125 5.92 12.67 4.91
N ILE A 126 6.92 13.56 4.89
CA ILE A 126 6.73 15.01 4.96
C ILE A 126 5.94 15.50 3.75
N LEU A 127 6.22 15.00 2.54
CA LEU A 127 5.48 15.33 1.33
C LEU A 127 3.99 14.97 1.47
N VAL A 128 3.68 13.76 1.94
CA VAL A 128 2.29 13.33 2.17
C VAL A 128 1.60 14.23 3.20
N LEU A 129 2.28 14.57 4.31
CA LEU A 129 1.73 15.47 5.33
C LEU A 129 1.52 16.90 4.82
N VAL A 130 2.44 17.42 4.01
CA VAL A 130 2.34 18.77 3.41
C VAL A 130 1.22 18.80 2.37
N VAL A 131 1.11 17.79 1.51
CA VAL A 131 0.01 17.67 0.54
C VAL A 131 -1.33 17.56 1.27
N PHE A 132 -1.39 16.77 2.35
CA PHE A 132 -2.60 16.65 3.18
C PHE A 132 -2.98 17.98 3.84
N ALA A 133 -2.01 18.69 4.43
CA ALA A 133 -2.24 20.02 4.99
C ALA A 133 -2.72 21.01 3.92
N ALA A 134 -2.10 21.02 2.74
CA ALA A 134 -2.48 21.91 1.64
C ALA A 134 -3.90 21.62 1.11
N ILE A 135 -4.29 20.35 1.01
CA ILE A 135 -5.67 19.95 0.63
C ILE A 135 -6.67 20.42 1.68
N ILE A 136 -6.39 20.20 2.97
CA ILE A 136 -7.26 20.66 4.06
C ILE A 136 -7.37 22.19 4.04
N THR A 137 -6.26 22.91 3.96
CA THR A 137 -6.25 24.37 3.91
C THR A 137 -7.01 24.90 2.70
N SER A 138 -6.86 24.27 1.53
CA SER A 138 -7.60 24.66 0.32
C SER A 138 -9.10 24.45 0.47
N ILE A 139 -9.54 23.32 1.04
CA ILE A 139 -10.97 23.05 1.28
C ILE A 139 -11.55 24.04 2.31
N VAL A 140 -10.80 24.34 3.38
CA VAL A 140 -11.24 25.28 4.41
C VAL A 140 -11.33 26.71 3.88
N LEU A 141 -10.34 27.15 3.08
CA LEU A 141 -10.32 28.47 2.46
C LEU A 141 -11.38 28.64 1.36
N TYR A 142 -11.67 27.61 0.57
CA TYR A 142 -12.73 27.68 -0.45
C TYR A 142 -14.16 27.62 0.12
N ARG A 143 -14.30 27.22 1.40
CA ARG A 143 -15.60 27.12 2.07
C ARG A 143 -15.99 28.39 2.81
N ASN A 144 -15.09 29.37 2.93
CA ASN A 144 -15.29 30.63 3.63
C ASN A 144 -15.37 31.80 2.66
#